data_AF-A0A7C2P0S8-F1
#
_entry.id   AF-A0A7C2P0S8-F1
#
_cell.length_a   1.000
_cell.length_b   1.000
_cell.length_c   1.000
_cell.angle_alpha   90.00
_cell.angle_beta   90.00
_cell.angle_gamma   90.00
#
_symmetry.space_group_name_H-M   'P 1'
#
loop_
_entity.id
_entity.type
_entity.pdbx_description
1 polymer ?
#
loop_
_entity_poly.entity_id
_entity_poly.type
_entity_poly.pdbx_seq_one_letter_code
_entity_poly.pdbx_strand_id
1 'polypeptide(L)'
;MWIAMLLPLLRVVGLMVIAGATGAAEPHPFSLSLQTLERDLTSADYHAVLATMIPTDLRAEWQRVGTPDNYHLFAKQHGGVETVSADPVLKRAYDRRKEVADRFLALMRAAYAEKKLKPPFDDAELLQKVLDSADRRADAVERPQLTIEPIYPTDDVPQNWTSLRGPTQMGLVPASSLPKSWDVLWKTPLPGRGNSAPIIWGGQLLVTAEGPRPEAADVSPERYIVSLDRGAGHIRWQHAAPHAAEVEKLYWKNTFASSTLVTDGERVIAFLGNSGLVCCDLAGNRL
;
A
#
# COMPACT_ATOMS: atom_id res chain seq x y z
N MET A 1 -3.77 -54.33 19.10
CA MET A 1 -2.88 -54.20 17.92
C MET A 1 -3.17 -52.83 17.32
N TRP A 2 -2.59 -51.72 17.78
CA TRP A 2 -1.19 -51.28 17.57
C TRP A 2 -0.71 -51.56 16.15
N ILE A 3 -0.63 -50.52 15.32
CA ILE A 3 0.60 -50.01 14.71
C ILE A 3 0.33 -48.56 14.28
N ALA A 4 1.01 -47.65 14.96
CA ALA A 4 1.18 -46.26 14.55
C ALA A 4 2.23 -46.23 13.43
N MET A 5 1.90 -45.60 12.30
CA MET A 5 2.87 -45.26 11.26
C MET A 5 3.21 -43.77 11.40
N LEU A 6 4.28 -43.51 12.16
CA LEU A 6 5.02 -42.25 12.17
C LEU A 6 5.73 -42.09 10.81
N LEU A 7 5.27 -41.16 9.98
CA LEU A 7 6.10 -40.63 8.89
C LEU A 7 7.01 -39.52 9.44
N PRO A 8 8.31 -39.54 9.16
CA PRO A 8 9.18 -38.42 9.51
C PRO A 8 8.96 -37.27 8.53
N LEU A 9 8.56 -36.12 9.08
CA LEU A 9 8.64 -34.82 8.41
C LEU A 9 10.11 -34.51 8.08
N LEU A 10 10.55 -34.81 6.85
CA LEU A 10 11.76 -34.21 6.30
C LEU A 10 11.51 -32.71 6.10
N ARG A 11 12.05 -31.89 7.01
CA ARG A 11 12.25 -30.47 6.77
C ARG A 11 13.30 -30.31 5.68
N VAL A 12 12.86 -30.11 4.44
CA VAL A 12 13.72 -29.61 3.37
C VAL A 12 14.00 -28.15 3.68
N VAL A 13 15.13 -27.88 4.34
CA VAL A 13 15.70 -26.54 4.38
C VAL A 13 16.25 -26.26 3.00
N GLY A 14 15.43 -25.61 2.16
CA GLY A 14 15.87 -25.05 0.89
C GLY A 14 16.86 -23.93 1.16
N LEU A 15 18.15 -24.27 1.20
CA LEU A 15 19.23 -23.28 1.18
C LEU A 15 19.22 -22.65 -0.23
N MET A 16 18.53 -21.52 -0.38
CA MET A 16 18.57 -20.72 -1.58
C MET A 16 19.95 -20.07 -1.65
N VAL A 17 20.91 -20.78 -2.24
CA VAL A 17 22.20 -20.20 -2.62
C VAL A 17 21.92 -19.24 -3.77
N ILE A 18 21.75 -17.96 -3.45
CA ILE A 18 21.85 -16.90 -4.44
C ILE A 18 23.32 -16.89 -4.86
N ALA A 19 23.61 -17.55 -5.98
CA ALA A 19 24.89 -17.40 -6.67
C ALA A 19 24.97 -15.95 -7.16
N GLY A 20 25.46 -15.05 -6.31
CA GLY A 20 25.88 -13.72 -6.71
C GLY A 20 27.03 -13.87 -7.69
N ALA A 21 26.80 -13.51 -8.95
CA ALA A 21 27.89 -13.36 -9.90
C ALA A 21 28.88 -12.34 -9.32
N THR A 22 30.07 -12.80 -8.95
CA THR A 22 31.19 -11.97 -8.50
C THR A 22 31.80 -11.26 -9.70
N GLY A 23 31.06 -10.30 -10.27
CA GLY A 23 31.68 -9.16 -10.94
C GLY A 23 32.17 -8.19 -9.86
N ALA A 24 33.34 -7.58 -10.03
CA ALA A 24 33.77 -6.51 -9.15
C ALA A 24 32.66 -5.45 -9.06
N ALA A 25 32.24 -5.09 -7.86
CA ALA A 25 31.19 -4.09 -7.65
C ALA A 25 31.60 -2.80 -8.39
N GLU A 26 30.74 -2.30 -9.29
CA GLU A 26 31.06 -1.09 -10.03
C GLU A 26 31.26 0.09 -9.06
N PRO A 27 32.31 0.90 -9.23
CA PRO A 27 32.53 2.07 -8.39
C PRO A 27 31.38 3.08 -8.57
N HIS A 28 30.90 3.62 -7.45
CA HIS A 28 29.77 4.58 -7.39
C HIS A 28 28.46 4.05 -8.03
N PRO A 29 27.91 2.92 -7.53
CA PRO A 29 26.68 2.36 -8.06
C PRO A 29 25.51 3.35 -7.93
N PHE A 30 24.51 3.19 -8.81
CA PHE A 30 23.29 3.99 -8.75
C PHE A 30 22.49 3.68 -7.48
N SER A 31 21.83 4.70 -6.93
CA SER A 31 20.77 4.50 -5.94
C SER A 31 19.60 3.71 -6.54
N LEU A 32 18.78 3.06 -5.71
CA LEU A 32 17.58 2.36 -6.17
C LEU A 32 16.63 3.26 -6.97
N SER A 33 16.51 4.54 -6.59
CA SER A 33 15.69 5.52 -7.30
C SER A 33 16.21 5.79 -8.72
N LEU A 34 17.53 5.89 -8.88
CA LEU A 34 18.15 6.11 -10.18
C LEU A 34 18.14 4.85 -11.05
N GLN A 35 18.34 3.67 -10.46
CA GLN A 35 18.14 2.38 -11.15
C GLN A 35 16.69 2.23 -11.65
N THR A 36 15.72 2.67 -10.85
CA THR A 36 14.30 2.65 -11.23
C THR A 36 14.05 3.58 -12.42
N LEU A 37 14.58 4.81 -12.39
CA LEU A 37 14.50 5.73 -13.54
C LEU A 37 15.12 5.12 -14.80
N GLU A 38 16.32 4.55 -14.69
CA GLU A 38 17.03 3.91 -15.81
C GLU A 38 16.20 2.78 -16.44
N ARG A 39 15.63 1.90 -15.60
CA ARG A 39 14.74 0.82 -16.06
C ARG A 39 13.50 1.36 -16.78
N ASP A 40 12.88 2.39 -16.20
CA ASP A 40 11.64 2.96 -16.71
C ASP A 40 11.80 3.56 -18.12
N LEU A 41 13.00 4.02 -18.50
CA LEU A 41 13.31 4.51 -19.87
C LEU A 41 13.06 3.48 -20.98
N THR A 42 12.98 2.20 -20.64
CA THR A 42 12.76 1.09 -21.59
C THR A 42 11.50 0.28 -21.29
N SER A 43 10.74 0.66 -20.25
CA SER A 43 9.59 -0.09 -19.79
C SER A 43 8.34 0.28 -20.60
N ALA A 44 7.80 -0.70 -21.34
CA ALA A 44 6.56 -0.53 -22.09
C ALA A 44 5.35 -0.21 -21.18
N ASP A 45 5.28 -0.86 -20.01
CA ASP A 45 4.22 -0.63 -19.03
C ASP A 45 4.28 0.80 -18.48
N TYR A 46 5.49 1.29 -18.17
CA TYR A 46 5.67 2.65 -17.70
C TYR A 46 5.26 3.67 -18.77
N HIS A 47 5.65 3.45 -20.03
CA HIS A 47 5.24 4.32 -21.14
C HIS A 47 3.72 4.32 -21.36
N ALA A 48 3.05 3.18 -21.19
CA ALA A 48 1.59 3.10 -21.27
C ALA A 48 0.92 3.92 -20.15
N VAL A 49 1.43 3.86 -18.92
CA VAL A 49 0.94 4.69 -17.81
C VAL A 49 1.19 6.17 -18.09
N LEU A 50 2.41 6.54 -18.50
CA LEU A 50 2.80 7.92 -18.81
C LEU A 50 1.86 8.58 -19.84
N ALA A 51 1.44 7.85 -20.88
CA ALA A 51 0.52 8.34 -21.91
C ALA A 51 -0.86 8.74 -21.36
N THR A 52 -1.29 8.11 -20.26
CA THR A 52 -2.58 8.38 -19.60
C THR A 52 -2.54 9.53 -18.60
N MET A 53 -1.35 10.00 -18.22
CA MET A 53 -1.18 11.00 -17.16
C MET A 53 -1.84 12.34 -17.52
N ILE A 54 -2.53 12.92 -16.53
CA ILE A 54 -3.08 14.27 -16.61
C ILE A 54 -2.01 15.31 -16.22
N PRO A 55 -2.23 16.62 -16.45
CA PRO A 55 -1.19 17.64 -16.24
C PRO A 55 -0.62 17.71 -14.81
N THR A 56 -1.43 17.41 -13.80
CA THR A 56 -0.98 17.34 -12.40
C THR A 56 -0.04 16.17 -12.15
N ASP A 57 -0.32 15.03 -12.77
CA ASP A 57 0.49 13.82 -12.64
C ASP A 57 1.83 14.04 -13.34
N LEU A 58 1.82 14.56 -14.58
CA LEU A 58 3.04 14.93 -15.30
C LEU A 58 3.91 15.91 -14.52
N ARG A 59 3.30 16.87 -13.81
CA ARG A 59 4.00 17.84 -12.94
C ARG A 59 4.68 17.18 -11.75
N ALA A 60 4.10 16.12 -11.20
CA ALA A 60 4.75 15.34 -10.15
C ALA A 60 5.84 14.43 -10.74
N GLU A 61 5.56 13.82 -11.89
CA GLU A 61 6.36 12.76 -12.47
C GLU A 61 7.76 13.23 -12.89
N TRP A 62 7.87 14.40 -13.55
CA TRP A 62 9.18 14.88 -14.00
C TRP A 62 10.14 15.15 -12.83
N GLN A 63 9.62 15.43 -11.63
CA GLN A 63 10.43 15.72 -10.45
C GLN A 63 11.19 14.49 -9.94
N ARG A 64 10.86 13.29 -10.42
CA ARG A 64 11.61 12.06 -10.14
C ARG A 64 13.08 12.17 -10.55
N VAL A 65 13.42 13.04 -11.51
CA VAL A 65 14.81 13.34 -11.92
C VAL A 65 15.70 13.77 -10.73
N GLY A 66 15.10 14.35 -9.68
CA GLY A 66 15.76 14.66 -8.42
C GLY A 66 15.98 13.41 -7.56
N THR A 67 16.81 12.47 -8.02
CA THR A 67 17.24 11.31 -7.21
C THR A 67 18.29 11.72 -6.17
N PRO A 68 18.44 10.98 -5.06
CA PRO A 68 19.43 11.28 -4.02
C PRO A 68 20.88 11.32 -4.51
N ASP A 69 21.18 10.60 -5.59
CA ASP A 69 22.50 10.51 -6.22
C ASP A 69 22.50 11.06 -7.66
N ASN A 70 21.63 12.04 -7.96
CA ASN A 70 21.57 12.65 -9.28
C ASN A 70 22.91 13.30 -9.69
N TYR A 71 23.10 13.55 -10.99
CA TYR A 71 24.36 14.04 -11.53
C TYR A 71 24.82 15.36 -10.90
N HIS A 72 23.90 16.26 -10.54
CA HIS A 72 24.22 17.54 -9.94
C HIS A 72 24.76 17.36 -8.51
N LEU A 73 24.05 16.59 -7.68
CA LEU A 73 24.50 16.29 -6.31
C LEU A 73 25.79 15.48 -6.28
N PHE A 74 25.92 14.50 -7.20
CA PHE A 74 27.16 13.74 -7.35
C PHE A 74 28.35 14.68 -7.62
N ALA A 75 28.20 15.63 -8.56
CA ALA A 75 29.26 16.59 -8.82
C ALA A 75 29.58 17.45 -7.60
N LYS A 76 28.56 17.96 -6.90
CA LYS A 76 28.72 18.76 -5.68
C LYS A 76 29.47 18.00 -4.57
N GLN A 77 29.11 16.73 -4.34
CA GLN A 77 29.75 15.86 -3.34
C GLN A 77 31.23 15.56 -3.65
N HIS A 78 31.59 15.53 -4.93
CA HIS A 78 32.93 15.23 -5.42
C HIS A 78 33.75 16.48 -5.80
N GLY A 79 33.45 17.64 -5.21
CA GLY A 79 34.26 18.86 -5.38
C GLY A 79 33.99 19.63 -6.67
N GLY A 80 32.82 19.45 -7.28
CA GLY A 80 32.37 20.15 -8.48
C GLY A 80 32.63 19.40 -9.78
N VAL A 81 32.02 19.90 -10.86
CA VAL A 81 32.09 19.28 -12.20
C VAL A 81 33.52 19.24 -12.74
N GLU A 82 34.34 20.25 -12.44
CA GLU A 82 35.75 20.30 -12.88
C GLU A 82 36.56 19.15 -12.28
N THR A 83 36.46 18.96 -10.95
CA THR A 83 37.13 17.88 -10.22
C THR A 83 36.69 16.51 -10.71
N VAL A 84 35.38 16.32 -10.88
CA VAL A 84 34.78 15.08 -11.39
C VAL A 84 35.23 14.77 -12.81
N SER A 85 35.39 15.80 -13.65
CA SER A 85 35.82 15.63 -15.05
C SER A 85 37.29 15.25 -15.17
N ALA A 86 38.12 15.60 -14.18
CA ALA A 86 39.55 15.30 -14.17
C ALA A 86 39.87 13.84 -13.77
N ASP A 87 38.99 13.18 -13.02
CA ASP A 87 39.12 11.78 -12.63
C ASP A 87 38.31 10.86 -13.57
N PRO A 88 38.92 9.91 -14.29
CA PRO A 88 38.20 9.04 -15.22
C PRO A 88 37.07 8.21 -14.59
N VAL A 89 37.21 7.80 -13.33
CA VAL A 89 36.22 7.00 -12.60
C VAL A 89 35.04 7.88 -12.22
N LEU A 90 35.30 9.05 -11.63
CA LEU A 90 34.25 10.00 -11.26
C LEU A 90 33.52 10.53 -12.50
N LYS A 91 34.26 10.83 -13.57
CA LYS A 91 33.69 11.26 -14.85
C LYS A 91 32.72 10.22 -15.40
N ARG A 92 33.12 8.95 -15.46
CA ARG A 92 32.24 7.86 -15.91
C ARG A 92 30.98 7.74 -15.03
N ALA A 93 31.13 7.88 -13.71
CA ALA A 93 30.02 7.83 -12.77
C ALA A 93 29.06 9.01 -12.92
N TYR A 94 29.57 10.22 -13.20
CA TYR A 94 28.78 11.42 -13.48
C TYR A 94 28.04 11.34 -14.82
N ASP A 95 28.76 10.98 -15.89
CA ASP A 95 28.19 10.92 -17.24
C ASP A 95 27.01 9.95 -17.31
N ARG A 96 27.14 8.79 -16.67
CA ARG A 96 26.05 7.80 -16.56
C ARG A 96 24.80 8.36 -15.87
N ARG A 97 24.98 9.06 -14.74
CA ARG A 97 23.87 9.71 -14.01
C ARG A 97 23.20 10.78 -14.87
N LYS A 98 24.02 11.57 -15.56
CA LYS A 98 23.57 12.63 -16.44
C LYS A 98 22.80 12.07 -17.64
N GLU A 99 23.26 10.97 -18.23
CA GLU A 99 22.59 10.29 -19.34
C GLU A 99 21.18 9.84 -18.94
N VAL A 100 21.03 9.20 -17.78
CA VAL A 100 19.70 8.76 -17.28
C VAL A 100 18.78 9.96 -17.09
N ALA A 101 19.27 11.04 -16.47
CA ALA A 101 18.50 12.26 -16.26
C ALA A 101 18.08 12.93 -17.58
N ASP A 102 19.01 13.07 -18.53
CA ASP A 102 18.75 13.71 -19.83
C ASP A 102 17.73 12.89 -20.64
N ARG A 103 17.86 11.56 -20.67
CA ARG A 103 16.91 10.66 -21.34
C ARG A 103 15.53 10.69 -20.69
N PHE A 104 15.47 10.74 -19.35
CA PHE A 104 14.20 10.83 -18.64
C PHE A 104 13.50 12.17 -18.89
N LEU A 105 14.23 13.28 -18.85
CA LEU A 105 13.67 14.60 -19.17
C LEU A 105 13.24 14.71 -20.63
N ALA A 106 13.93 14.03 -21.56
CA ALA A 106 13.50 13.93 -22.95
C ALA A 106 12.18 13.16 -23.09
N LEU A 107 12.03 12.03 -22.39
CA LEU A 107 10.78 11.27 -22.33
C LEU A 107 9.63 12.12 -21.76
N MET A 108 9.87 12.83 -20.64
CA MET A 108 8.89 13.75 -20.08
C MET A 108 8.55 14.88 -21.05
N ARG A 109 9.53 15.43 -21.76
CA ARG A 109 9.30 16.51 -22.74
C ARG A 109 8.38 16.06 -23.87
N ALA A 110 8.51 14.81 -24.33
CA ALA A 110 7.58 14.22 -25.29
C ALA A 110 6.15 14.10 -24.71
N ALA A 111 6.00 13.60 -23.48
CA ALA A 111 4.70 13.49 -22.82
C ALA A 111 4.00 14.87 -22.63
N TYR A 112 4.76 15.90 -22.26
CA TYR A 112 4.25 17.27 -22.18
C TYR A 112 3.82 17.81 -23.56
N ALA A 113 4.59 17.52 -24.60
CA ALA A 113 4.29 17.95 -25.97
C ALA A 113 2.99 17.31 -26.51
N GLU A 114 2.74 16.03 -26.24
CA GLU A 114 1.50 15.35 -26.61
C GLU A 114 0.26 16.02 -25.99
N LYS A 115 0.39 16.56 -24.78
CA LYS A 115 -0.67 17.32 -24.10
C LYS A 115 -0.67 18.82 -24.46
N LYS A 116 0.18 19.26 -25.39
CA LYS A 116 0.37 20.67 -25.78
C LYS A 116 0.73 21.58 -24.59
N LEU A 117 1.49 21.05 -23.64
CA LEU A 117 1.93 21.76 -22.45
C LEU A 117 3.41 22.16 -22.57
N LYS A 118 3.79 23.28 -21.95
CA LYS A 118 5.19 23.65 -21.79
C LYS A 118 5.82 22.84 -20.64
N PRO A 119 6.95 22.16 -20.86
CA PRO A 119 7.67 21.49 -19.79
C PRO A 119 8.20 22.50 -18.77
N PRO A 120 7.90 22.35 -17.47
CA PRO A 120 8.36 23.28 -16.45
C PRO A 120 9.88 23.23 -16.26
N PHE A 121 10.50 22.08 -16.52
CA PHE A 121 11.93 21.84 -16.36
C PHE A 121 12.81 22.39 -17.50
N ASP A 122 12.23 23.07 -18.49
CA ASP A 122 13.01 23.90 -19.43
C ASP A 122 13.51 25.19 -18.74
N ASP A 123 12.94 25.55 -17.59
CA ASP A 123 13.47 26.56 -16.69
C ASP A 123 14.64 25.96 -15.88
N ALA A 124 15.85 26.44 -16.15
CA ALA A 124 17.08 25.96 -15.52
C ALA A 124 17.09 26.19 -14.00
N GLU A 125 16.51 27.30 -13.50
CA GLU A 125 16.45 27.57 -12.07
C GLU A 125 15.52 26.57 -11.37
N LEU A 126 14.38 26.26 -11.99
CA LEU A 126 13.44 25.29 -11.45
C LEU A 126 14.02 23.86 -11.46
N LEU A 127 14.66 23.46 -12.56
CA LEU A 127 15.31 22.15 -12.65
C LEU A 127 16.40 22.03 -11.58
N GLN A 128 17.26 23.05 -11.46
CA GLN A 128 18.32 23.09 -10.45
C GLN A 128 17.75 22.97 -9.04
N LYS A 129 16.68 23.72 -8.72
CA LYS A 129 15.99 23.63 -7.43
C LYS A 129 15.46 22.22 -7.12
N VAL A 130 14.97 21.49 -8.12
CA VAL A 130 14.51 20.10 -7.94
C VAL A 130 15.68 19.16 -7.67
N LEU A 131 16.78 19.28 -8.43
CA LEU A 131 18.00 18.49 -8.22
C LEU A 131 18.60 18.73 -6.82
N ASP A 132 18.62 19.98 -6.36
CA ASP A 132 19.08 20.37 -5.02
C ASP A 132 18.13 19.89 -3.91
N SER A 133 16.83 19.84 -4.16
CA SER A 133 15.86 19.39 -3.16
C SER A 133 16.02 17.91 -2.76
N ALA A 134 16.68 17.12 -3.62
CA ALA A 134 16.97 15.72 -3.35
C ALA A 134 18.03 15.52 -2.25
N ASP A 135 18.89 16.52 -2.00
CA ASP A 135 19.92 16.52 -0.95
C ASP A 135 19.26 16.36 0.44
N ARG A 136 18.13 17.05 0.66
CA ARG A 136 17.31 16.96 1.90
C ARG A 136 16.65 15.60 2.10
N ARG A 137 16.59 14.77 1.06
CA ARG A 137 16.11 13.38 1.12
C ARG A 137 17.26 12.39 1.25
N ALA A 138 18.48 12.78 0.87
CA ALA A 138 19.70 11.98 0.91
C ALA A 138 20.38 11.96 2.29
N ASP A 139 20.15 12.98 3.15
CA ASP A 139 20.56 12.99 4.57
C ASP A 139 19.97 11.84 5.41
N ALA A 140 19.11 10.99 4.82
CA ALA A 140 18.81 9.67 5.35
C ALA A 140 19.95 8.66 5.04
N VAL A 141 21.18 9.01 5.44
CA VAL A 141 22.36 8.14 5.40
C VAL A 141 22.11 6.92 6.28
N GLU A 142 22.37 5.73 5.72
CA GLU A 142 22.33 4.40 6.38
C GLU A 142 21.34 4.29 7.54
N ARG A 143 20.04 4.22 7.24
CA ARG A 143 19.12 3.68 8.23
C ARG A 143 19.57 2.24 8.51
N PRO A 144 19.87 1.84 9.76
CA PRO A 144 20.04 0.43 10.07
C PRO A 144 18.85 -0.31 9.48
N GLN A 145 19.07 -1.53 8.97
CA GLN A 145 17.97 -2.40 8.56
C GLN A 145 17.10 -2.71 9.79
N LEU A 146 16.18 -1.79 10.09
CA LEU A 146 15.19 -1.95 11.13
C LEU A 146 14.17 -2.91 10.54
N THR A 147 14.26 -4.16 10.99
CA THR A 147 13.21 -5.12 10.73
C THR A 147 12.05 -4.76 11.65
N ILE A 148 11.01 -4.18 11.06
CA ILE A 148 9.75 -3.92 11.76
C ILE A 148 8.90 -5.18 11.56
N GLU A 149 8.68 -5.92 12.65
CA GLU A 149 7.79 -7.06 12.66
C GLU A 149 6.46 -6.72 13.37
N PRO A 150 5.32 -7.13 12.81
CA PRO A 150 4.04 -6.99 13.50
C PRO A 150 4.00 -7.91 14.72
N ILE A 151 3.57 -7.36 15.86
CA ILE A 151 3.26 -8.15 17.07
C ILE A 151 1.78 -8.51 17.01
N TYR A 152 1.49 -9.80 16.95
CA TYR A 152 0.13 -10.31 16.89
C TYR A 152 -0.38 -10.71 18.28
N PRO A 153 -1.67 -10.45 18.59
CA PRO A 153 -2.30 -10.93 19.82
C PRO A 153 -2.30 -12.47 19.93
N THR A 154 -2.44 -13.19 18.82
CA THR A 154 -2.44 -14.65 18.74
C THR A 154 -1.76 -15.13 17.45
N ASP A 155 -1.30 -16.39 17.44
CA ASP A 155 -0.53 -16.99 16.33
C ASP A 155 -1.32 -17.14 15.03
N ASP A 156 -2.65 -17.12 15.10
CA ASP A 156 -3.54 -17.34 13.97
C ASP A 156 -4.01 -16.06 13.27
N VAL A 157 -3.75 -14.88 13.86
CA VAL A 157 -4.03 -13.57 13.24
C VAL A 157 -3.46 -13.45 11.80
N PRO A 158 -2.24 -13.91 11.48
CA PRO A 158 -1.68 -13.78 10.13
C PRO A 158 -2.44 -14.55 9.05
N GLN A 159 -3.23 -15.57 9.43
CA GLN A 159 -4.05 -16.34 8.48
C GLN A 159 -5.45 -15.73 8.28
N ASN A 160 -5.75 -14.64 8.99
CA ASN A 160 -7.04 -13.99 9.04
C ASN A 160 -6.95 -12.54 8.54
N TRP A 161 -8.10 -11.90 8.35
CA TRP A 161 -8.18 -10.48 8.00
C TRP A 161 -8.90 -9.74 9.13
N THR A 162 -8.18 -9.45 10.20
CA THR A 162 -8.77 -9.14 11.52
C THR A 162 -9.30 -7.72 11.71
N SER A 163 -8.89 -6.78 10.86
CA SER A 163 -9.23 -5.37 10.98
C SER A 163 -9.24 -4.67 9.61
N LEU A 164 -9.56 -3.37 9.61
CA LEU A 164 -9.28 -2.52 8.46
C LEU A 164 -7.80 -2.69 8.07
N ARG A 165 -7.54 -2.97 6.79
CA ARG A 165 -6.20 -3.25 6.23
C ARG A 165 -5.51 -4.52 6.76
N GLY A 166 -6.27 -5.46 7.31
CA GLY A 166 -5.80 -6.80 7.62
C GLY A 166 -4.86 -6.88 8.82
N PRO A 167 -4.21 -8.03 9.03
CA PRO A 167 -3.50 -8.33 10.27
C PRO A 167 -2.28 -7.42 10.51
N THR A 168 -1.67 -6.92 9.43
CA THR A 168 -0.53 -6.00 9.50
C THR A 168 -0.93 -4.53 9.52
N GLN A 169 -2.23 -4.22 9.37
CA GLN A 169 -2.77 -2.86 9.20
C GLN A 169 -2.24 -2.09 7.97
N MET A 170 -1.46 -2.75 7.10
CA MET A 170 -0.89 -2.14 5.89
C MET A 170 -1.67 -2.48 4.61
N GLY A 171 -2.62 -3.42 4.67
CA GLY A 171 -3.39 -3.87 3.51
C GLY A 171 -2.60 -4.82 2.62
N LEU A 172 -1.62 -5.53 3.20
CA LEU A 172 -0.75 -6.47 2.51
C LEU A 172 -1.30 -7.89 2.64
N VAL A 173 -1.29 -8.63 1.53
CA VAL A 173 -1.57 -10.07 1.49
C VAL A 173 -0.26 -10.77 1.14
N PRO A 174 0.24 -11.72 1.94
CA PRO A 174 1.51 -12.42 1.68
C PRO A 174 1.44 -13.42 0.51
N ALA A 175 0.35 -13.43 -0.27
CA ALA A 175 0.18 -14.32 -1.41
C ALA A 175 0.97 -13.82 -2.62
N SER A 176 1.81 -14.70 -3.18
CA SER A 176 2.60 -14.41 -4.39
C SER A 176 1.77 -14.47 -5.69
N SER A 177 0.61 -15.14 -5.66
CA SER A 177 -0.27 -15.30 -6.81
C SER A 177 -1.72 -14.99 -6.45
N LEU A 178 -2.20 -13.82 -6.87
CA LEU A 178 -3.61 -13.45 -6.78
C LEU A 178 -4.35 -13.88 -8.06
N PRO A 179 -5.65 -14.24 -7.97
CA PRO A 179 -6.43 -14.59 -9.14
C PRO A 179 -6.57 -13.38 -10.08
N LYS A 180 -6.29 -13.59 -11.37
CA LYS A 180 -6.44 -12.56 -12.43
C LYS A 180 -7.85 -12.49 -13.00
N SER A 181 -8.66 -13.52 -12.75
CA SER A 181 -10.07 -13.62 -13.11
C SER A 181 -10.83 -14.23 -11.94
N TRP A 182 -12.07 -13.81 -11.73
CA TRP A 182 -12.91 -14.27 -10.63
C TRP A 182 -14.39 -14.27 -11.03
N ASP A 183 -15.15 -15.17 -10.43
CA ASP A 183 -16.61 -15.25 -10.51
C ASP A 183 -17.23 -14.96 -9.14
N VAL A 184 -18.50 -14.54 -9.14
CA VAL A 184 -19.25 -14.31 -7.90
C VAL A 184 -19.72 -15.64 -7.32
N LEU A 185 -19.17 -16.04 -6.17
CA LEU A 185 -19.57 -17.27 -5.47
C LEU A 185 -20.95 -17.16 -4.82
N TRP A 186 -21.24 -16.03 -4.20
CA TRP A 186 -22.52 -15.77 -3.54
C TRP A 186 -22.79 -14.27 -3.39
N LYS A 187 -24.04 -13.92 -3.12
CA LYS A 187 -24.48 -12.57 -2.75
C LYS A 187 -25.50 -12.67 -1.62
N THR A 188 -25.37 -11.79 -0.63
CA THR A 188 -26.26 -11.77 0.53
C THR A 188 -26.81 -10.36 0.74
N PRO A 189 -28.14 -10.18 0.74
CA PRO A 189 -28.74 -8.93 1.18
C PRO A 189 -28.38 -8.65 2.64
N LEU A 190 -27.85 -7.46 2.92
CA LEU A 190 -27.61 -6.99 4.28
C LEU A 190 -28.82 -6.18 4.79
N PRO A 191 -28.96 -5.98 6.11
CA PRO A 191 -30.06 -5.22 6.71
C PRO A 191 -30.16 -3.77 6.20
N GLY A 192 -29.08 -3.24 5.65
CA GLY A 192 -29.08 -1.97 4.95
C GLY A 192 -27.70 -1.62 4.39
N ARG A 193 -27.30 -0.37 4.54
CA ARG A 193 -26.10 0.21 3.89
C ARG A 193 -24.89 0.15 4.81
N GLY A 194 -23.68 0.13 4.27
CA GLY A 194 -22.47 0.19 5.09
C GLY A 194 -21.27 0.57 4.25
N ASN A 195 -20.31 1.26 4.87
CA ASN A 195 -19.04 1.65 4.24
C ASN A 195 -17.83 0.95 4.90
N SER A 196 -18.08 0.05 5.84
CA SER A 196 -17.03 -0.72 6.49
C SER A 196 -16.36 -1.70 5.51
N ALA A 197 -15.11 -2.05 5.82
CA ALA A 197 -14.46 -3.18 5.18
C ALA A 197 -14.91 -4.49 5.87
N PRO A 198 -15.08 -5.58 5.12
CA PRO A 198 -15.27 -6.88 5.74
C PRO A 198 -14.01 -7.31 6.49
N ILE A 199 -14.20 -7.93 7.66
CA ILE A 199 -13.15 -8.68 8.35
C ILE A 199 -13.43 -10.17 8.25
N ILE A 200 -12.38 -10.99 8.33
CA ILE A 200 -12.46 -12.43 8.19
C ILE A 200 -11.75 -13.09 9.36
N TRP A 201 -12.43 -14.03 10.01
CA TRP A 201 -11.84 -14.95 10.98
C TRP A 201 -12.28 -16.39 10.69
N GLY A 202 -11.35 -17.21 10.20
CA GLY A 202 -11.58 -18.59 9.78
C GLY A 202 -12.68 -18.70 8.72
N GLY A 203 -13.80 -19.32 9.11
CA GLY A 203 -14.99 -19.50 8.27
C GLY A 203 -15.98 -18.34 8.34
N GLN A 204 -15.70 -17.26 9.06
CA GLN A 204 -16.63 -16.15 9.26
C GLN A 204 -16.17 -14.89 8.53
N LEU A 205 -17.14 -14.18 7.94
CA LEU A 205 -16.99 -12.83 7.42
C LEU A 205 -17.89 -11.91 8.24
N LEU A 206 -17.34 -10.82 8.77
CA LEU A 206 -18.09 -9.88 9.60
C LEU A 206 -18.06 -8.47 9.00
N VAL A 207 -19.20 -7.79 9.07
CA VAL A 207 -19.39 -6.42 8.56
C VAL A 207 -20.31 -5.62 9.49
N THR A 208 -20.27 -4.29 9.37
CA THR A 208 -21.26 -3.41 9.99
C THR A 208 -22.27 -2.91 8.96
N ALA A 209 -23.51 -2.70 9.39
CA ALA A 209 -24.59 -2.18 8.55
C ALA A 209 -25.46 -1.14 9.27
N GLU A 210 -25.93 -0.13 8.55
CA GLU A 210 -26.95 0.84 8.92
C GLU A 210 -28.28 0.36 8.31
N GLY A 211 -29.28 0.14 9.14
CA GLY A 211 -30.62 -0.23 8.71
C GLY A 211 -31.31 0.85 7.88
N PRO A 212 -32.55 0.59 7.42
CA PRO A 212 -33.34 1.59 6.71
C PRO A 212 -33.50 2.87 7.54
N ARG A 213 -33.47 4.02 6.87
CA ARG A 213 -33.72 5.30 7.55
C ARG A 213 -35.19 5.39 7.96
N PRO A 214 -35.49 5.67 9.24
CA PRO A 214 -36.85 5.94 9.68
C PRO A 214 -37.46 7.14 8.95
N GLU A 215 -38.79 7.18 8.85
CA GLU A 215 -39.50 8.34 8.29
C GLU A 215 -39.39 9.57 9.19
N ALA A 216 -39.37 9.35 10.51
CA ALA A 216 -39.21 10.40 11.51
C ALA A 216 -37.74 10.89 11.54
N ALA A 217 -37.54 12.18 11.26
CA ALA A 217 -36.21 12.78 11.09
C ALA A 217 -35.37 12.83 12.37
N ASP A 218 -36.00 12.64 13.53
CA ASP A 218 -35.41 12.63 14.87
C ASP A 218 -35.07 11.21 15.37
N VAL A 219 -35.28 10.18 14.54
CA VAL A 219 -34.95 8.79 14.88
C VAL A 219 -33.71 8.33 14.11
N SER A 220 -32.68 7.88 14.83
CA SER A 220 -31.47 7.34 14.19
C SER A 220 -31.77 5.94 13.64
N PRO A 221 -31.30 5.60 12.42
CA PRO A 221 -31.41 4.23 11.93
C PRO A 221 -30.66 3.26 12.85
N GLU A 222 -31.16 2.02 12.93
CA GLU A 222 -30.49 0.95 13.65
C GLU A 222 -29.11 0.67 13.03
N ARG A 223 -28.16 0.28 13.88
CA ARG A 223 -26.80 -0.07 13.46
C ARG A 223 -26.58 -1.52 13.85
N TYR A 224 -25.97 -2.30 12.97
CA TYR A 224 -25.81 -3.74 13.15
C TYR A 224 -24.36 -4.16 13.01
N ILE A 225 -24.02 -5.24 13.73
CA ILE A 225 -22.92 -6.14 13.41
C ILE A 225 -23.54 -7.39 12.79
N VAL A 226 -23.03 -7.80 11.63
CA VAL A 226 -23.52 -8.97 10.91
C VAL A 226 -22.37 -9.94 10.70
N SER A 227 -22.56 -11.20 11.11
CA SER A 227 -21.66 -12.30 10.77
C SER A 227 -22.28 -13.17 9.68
N LEU A 228 -21.46 -13.53 8.70
CA LEU A 228 -21.80 -14.35 7.56
C LEU A 228 -20.87 -15.57 7.52
N ASP A 229 -21.40 -16.68 7.04
CA ASP A 229 -20.59 -17.80 6.61
C ASP A 229 -19.77 -17.40 5.38
N ARG A 230 -18.45 -17.55 5.43
CA ARG A 230 -17.55 -17.14 4.35
C ARG A 230 -17.74 -17.98 3.08
N GLY A 231 -18.11 -19.25 3.22
CA GLY A 231 -18.24 -20.18 2.10
C GLY A 231 -19.54 -20.01 1.33
N ALA A 232 -20.66 -19.86 2.04
CA ALA A 232 -22.00 -19.84 1.47
C ALA A 232 -22.68 -18.45 1.51
N GLY A 233 -22.15 -17.51 2.29
CA GLY A 233 -22.71 -16.16 2.45
C GLY A 233 -23.92 -16.08 3.37
N HIS A 234 -24.33 -17.17 4.03
CA HIS A 234 -25.50 -17.14 4.91
C HIS A 234 -25.24 -16.31 6.17
N ILE A 235 -26.21 -15.49 6.58
CA ILE A 235 -26.12 -14.76 7.86
C ILE A 235 -26.14 -15.79 8.99
N ARG A 236 -25.09 -15.81 9.79
CA ARG A 236 -24.97 -16.66 10.99
C ARG A 236 -25.68 -16.02 12.17
N TRP A 237 -25.43 -14.73 12.37
CA TRP A 237 -26.04 -13.93 13.40
C TRP A 237 -25.99 -12.45 13.04
N GLN A 238 -26.86 -11.68 13.67
CA GLN A 238 -26.96 -10.23 13.53
C GLN A 238 -27.30 -9.61 14.88
N HIS A 239 -26.53 -8.59 15.28
CA HIS A 239 -26.79 -7.85 16.51
C HIS A 239 -27.00 -6.38 16.23
N ALA A 240 -28.13 -5.85 16.71
CA ALA A 240 -28.36 -4.42 16.76
C ALA A 240 -27.50 -3.79 17.87
N ALA A 241 -26.85 -2.68 17.57
CA ALA A 241 -26.20 -1.83 18.56
C ALA A 241 -27.27 -1.18 19.46
N PRO A 242 -26.89 -0.70 20.66
CA PRO A 242 -27.75 0.18 21.43
C PRO A 242 -28.27 1.36 20.59
N HIS A 243 -29.50 1.78 20.86
CA HIS A 243 -30.08 2.91 20.17
C HIS A 243 -29.26 4.18 20.46
N ALA A 244 -29.01 4.97 19.41
CA ALA A 244 -28.33 6.24 19.54
C ALA A 244 -29.19 7.22 20.36
N ALA A 245 -28.57 7.99 21.26
CA ALA A 245 -29.29 8.99 22.04
C ALA A 245 -29.83 10.14 21.17
N GLU A 246 -29.14 10.45 20.07
CA GLU A 246 -29.49 11.55 19.15
C GLU A 246 -29.19 11.14 17.70
N VAL A 247 -29.76 11.86 16.74
CA VAL A 247 -29.42 11.70 15.32
C VAL A 247 -28.11 12.41 15.01
N GLU A 248 -27.06 11.63 14.72
CA GLU A 248 -25.77 12.15 14.27
C GLU A 248 -25.86 12.80 12.89
N LYS A 249 -25.17 13.93 12.70
CA LYS A 249 -24.98 14.54 11.38
C LYS A 249 -23.81 13.87 10.67
N LEU A 250 -24.09 13.23 9.53
CA LEU A 250 -23.07 12.60 8.70
C LEU A 250 -22.57 13.53 7.61
N TYR A 251 -21.29 13.40 7.27
CA TYR A 251 -20.79 13.85 5.97
C TYR A 251 -21.42 12.99 4.87
N TRP A 252 -21.74 13.58 3.71
CA TRP A 252 -22.53 12.93 2.65
C TRP A 252 -21.91 11.64 2.07
N LYS A 253 -20.60 11.41 2.26
CA LYS A 253 -19.92 10.17 1.86
C LYS A 253 -19.94 9.07 2.94
N ASN A 254 -20.46 9.33 4.14
CA ASN A 254 -20.45 8.39 5.27
C ASN A 254 -21.82 7.76 5.51
N THR A 255 -21.80 6.62 6.19
CA THR A 255 -22.95 5.94 6.80
C THR A 255 -22.71 5.80 8.31
N PHE A 256 -23.76 5.48 9.08
CA PHE A 256 -23.62 5.15 10.51
C PHE A 256 -22.88 3.82 10.75
N ALA A 257 -22.60 3.07 9.68
CA ALA A 257 -21.81 1.85 9.65
C ALA A 257 -20.51 2.01 8.83
N SER A 258 -19.84 3.16 8.97
CA SER A 258 -18.54 3.41 8.30
C SER A 258 -17.37 2.75 9.02
N SER A 259 -17.47 2.58 10.33
CA SER A 259 -16.41 1.95 11.12
C SER A 259 -16.31 0.47 10.81
N THR A 260 -15.09 0.03 10.50
CA THR A 260 -14.74 -1.38 10.37
C THR A 260 -14.52 -1.95 11.78
N LEU A 261 -15.14 -3.10 12.05
CA LEU A 261 -14.96 -3.82 13.31
C LEU A 261 -13.59 -4.53 13.35
N VAL A 262 -13.18 -5.00 14.53
CA VAL A 262 -11.92 -5.71 14.73
C VAL A 262 -12.13 -6.99 15.54
N THR A 263 -11.25 -7.97 15.37
CA THR A 263 -11.25 -9.18 16.18
C THR A 263 -9.85 -9.69 16.49
N ASP A 264 -9.68 -10.27 17.68
CA ASP A 264 -8.50 -11.05 18.09
C ASP A 264 -8.76 -12.56 18.05
N GLY A 265 -9.93 -12.98 17.56
CA GLY A 265 -10.35 -14.39 17.55
C GLY A 265 -11.20 -14.83 18.73
N GLU A 266 -11.23 -14.05 19.80
CA GLU A 266 -12.13 -14.29 20.93
C GLU A 266 -13.26 -13.25 20.95
N ARG A 267 -12.90 -12.00 20.67
CA ARG A 267 -13.78 -10.84 20.78
C ARG A 267 -13.92 -10.17 19.44
N VAL A 268 -15.10 -9.62 19.22
CA VAL A 268 -15.50 -8.83 18.06
C VAL A 268 -15.90 -7.47 18.61
N ILE A 269 -15.15 -6.44 18.23
CA ILE A 269 -15.34 -5.08 18.74
C ILE A 269 -15.70 -4.15 17.58
N ALA A 270 -16.82 -3.45 17.71
CA ALA A 270 -17.26 -2.45 16.74
C ALA A 270 -17.54 -1.11 17.43
N PHE A 271 -17.05 -0.02 16.83
CA PHE A 271 -17.42 1.33 17.22
C PHE A 271 -18.46 1.88 16.26
N LEU A 272 -19.69 2.07 16.72
CA LEU A 272 -20.82 2.48 15.88
C LEU A 272 -21.24 3.91 16.24
N GLY A 273 -20.31 4.86 16.29
CA GLY A 273 -20.58 6.27 16.56
C GLY A 273 -21.20 6.51 17.94
N ASN A 274 -22.24 7.34 18.01
CA ASN A 274 -22.98 7.63 19.24
C ASN A 274 -23.88 6.48 19.73
N SER A 275 -23.97 5.35 19.00
CA SER A 275 -24.44 4.07 19.56
C SER A 275 -23.39 3.37 20.43
N GLY A 276 -22.14 3.88 20.43
CA GLY A 276 -21.07 3.43 21.31
C GLY A 276 -20.24 2.26 20.78
N LEU A 277 -19.49 1.65 21.71
CA LEU A 277 -18.73 0.43 21.49
C LEU A 277 -19.59 -0.80 21.79
N VAL A 278 -19.56 -1.77 20.90
CA VAL A 278 -20.17 -3.08 21.10
C VAL A 278 -19.07 -4.12 21.11
N CYS A 279 -19.12 -5.02 22.09
CA CYS A 279 -18.24 -6.17 22.22
C CYS A 279 -19.09 -7.45 22.26
N CYS A 280 -18.78 -8.41 21.40
CA CYS A 280 -19.35 -9.76 21.46
C CYS A 280 -18.29 -10.81 21.15
N ASP A 281 -18.59 -12.07 21.38
CA ASP A 281 -17.75 -13.18 20.90
C ASP A 281 -18.03 -13.49 19.40
N LEU A 282 -17.28 -14.43 18.82
CA LEU A 282 -17.48 -14.90 17.45
C LEU A 282 -18.81 -15.64 17.22
N ALA A 283 -19.52 -16.04 18.28
CA ALA A 283 -20.86 -16.61 18.22
C ALA A 283 -21.97 -15.55 18.32
N GLY A 284 -21.61 -14.29 18.58
CA GLY A 284 -22.52 -13.16 18.72
C GLY A 284 -22.92 -12.87 20.17
N ASN A 285 -22.47 -13.65 21.15
CA ASN A 285 -22.85 -13.40 22.55
C ASN A 285 -22.17 -12.12 23.03
N ARG A 286 -22.95 -11.18 23.60
CA ARG A 286 -22.42 -9.92 24.14
C ARG A 286 -21.52 -10.19 25.34
N LEU A 287 -20.45 -9.39 25.46
CA LEU A 287 -19.47 -9.44 26.55
C LEU A 287 -19.53 -8.18 27.42
#